data_AF-E2C4A9-F1
#
_entry.id   AF-E2C4A9-F1
#
_cell.length_a   1.000
_cell.length_b   1.000
_cell.length_c   1.000
_cell.angle_alpha   90.00
_cell.angle_beta   90.00
_cell.angle_gamma   90.00
#
_symmetry.space_group_name_H-M   'P 1'
#
loop_
_entity.id
_entity.type
_entity.pdbx_description
1 polymer ?
#
loop_
_entity_poly.entity_id
_entity_poly.type
_entity_poly.pdbx_seq_one_letter_code
_entity_poly.pdbx_strand_id
1 'polypeptide(L)' 'GYLKELVYTNNPETTEHSKRNIRREIDEIQPFMLQKIIENFTKQVVTCKNSRGGHLQDVI' A
#
# COMPACT_ATOMS: atom_id res chain seq x y z
N GLY A 1 -1.64 0.23 6.90
CA GLY A 1 -1.24 0.33 5.48
C GLY A 1 0.06 -0.42 5.31
N TYR A 2 0.09 -1.40 4.40
CA TYR A 2 1.08 -2.48 4.34
C TYR A 2 2.55 -2.05 4.61
N LEU A 3 3.12 -1.19 3.77
CA LEU A 3 4.52 -0.76 3.91
C LEU A 3 4.79 -0.05 5.24
N LYS A 4 3.84 0.75 5.74
CA LYS A 4 3.98 1.47 7.01
C LYS A 4 4.09 0.50 8.19
N GLU A 5 3.32 -0.58 8.19
CA GLU A 5 3.37 -1.59 9.27
C GLU A 5 4.74 -2.27 9.31
N LEU A 6 5.31 -2.60 8.14
CA LEU A 6 6.65 -3.19 8.04
C LEU A 6 7.75 -2.21 8.49
N VAL A 7 7.70 -0.96 8.02
CA VAL A 7 8.67 0.08 8.37
C VAL A 7 8.75 0.33 9.88
N TYR A 8 7.64 0.19 10.59
CA TYR A 8 7.54 0.44 12.03
C TYR A 8 7.57 -0.83 12.89
N THR A 9 7.77 -2.03 12.32
CA THR A 9 7.76 -3.30 13.07
C THR A 9 8.78 -3.33 14.20
N ASN A 10 9.91 -2.62 14.06
CA ASN A 10 10.95 -2.53 15.09
C ASN A 10 10.98 -1.18 15.83
N ASN A 11 9.91 -0.38 15.73
CA ASN A 11 9.77 0.94 16.37
C ASN A 11 11.00 1.86 16.17
N PRO A 12 11.32 2.28 14.94
CA PRO A 12 12.51 3.08 14.66
C PRO A 12 12.45 4.45 15.37
N GLU A 13 13.47 4.75 16.19
CA GLU A 13 13.52 6.00 16.97
C GLU A 13 14.13 7.18 16.20
N THR A 14 14.71 6.95 15.02
CA THR A 14 15.35 7.99 14.21
C THR A 14 14.86 7.99 12.77
N THR A 15 14.87 9.17 12.16
CA THR A 15 14.53 9.33 10.74
C THR A 15 15.41 8.47 9.83
N GLU A 16 16.69 8.32 10.13
CA GLU A 16 17.61 7.49 9.34
C GLU A 16 17.30 6.00 9.45
N HIS A 17 16.84 5.54 10.62
CA HIS A 17 16.37 4.16 10.78
C HIS A 17 15.10 3.93 9.95
N SER A 18 14.10 4.81 10.04
CA SER A 18 12.88 4.71 9.23
C SER A 18 13.19 4.72 7.72
N LYS A 19 14.10 5.59 7.28
CA LYS A 19 14.58 5.67 5.89
C LYS A 19 15.25 4.37 5.42
N ARG A 20 15.99 3.68 6.29
CA ARG A 20 16.62 2.39 5.97
C ARG A 20 15.57 1.29 5.84
N ASN A 21 14.62 1.26 6.77
CA ASN A 21 13.52 0.29 6.72
C ASN A 21 12.69 0.50 5.46
N ILE A 22 12.34 1.74 5.09
CA ILE A 22 11.60 2.03 3.86
C ILE A 22 12.29 1.42 2.63
N ARG A 23 13.60 1.62 2.48
CA ARG A 23 14.36 1.07 1.34
C ARG A 23 14.35 -0.45 1.35
N ARG A 24 14.70 -1.06 2.48
CA ARG A 24 14.70 -2.52 2.64
C ARG A 24 13.33 -3.13 2.30
N GLU A 25 12.27 -2.60 2.91
CA GLU A 25 10.93 -3.15 2.72
C GLU A 25 10.43 -2.94 1.28
N ILE A 26 10.80 -1.84 0.61
CA ILE A 26 10.50 -1.63 -0.82
C ILE A 26 11.22 -2.68 -1.69
N ASP A 27 12.50 -2.95 -1.41
CA ASP A 27 13.28 -3.92 -2.18
C ASP A 27 12.72 -5.36 -2.04
N GLU A 28 12.04 -5.67 -0.93
CA GLU A 28 11.36 -6.95 -0.69
C GLU A 28 9.95 -7.03 -1.32
N ILE A 29 9.40 -5.93 -1.85
CA ILE A 29 8.08 -5.94 -2.50
C ILE A 29 8.15 -6.77 -3.79
N GLN A 30 7.49 -7.90 -3.74
CA GLN A 30 7.38 -8.80 -4.89
C GLN A 30 6.50 -8.18 -5.99
N PRO A 31 6.89 -8.27 -7.28
CA PRO A 31 6.13 -7.68 -8.39
C PRO A 31 4.67 -8.12 -8.47
N PHE A 32 4.36 -9.36 -8.08
CA PHE A 32 2.98 -9.88 -8.09
C PHE A 32 2.05 -9.10 -7.14
N MET A 33 2.58 -8.53 -6.05
CA MET A 33 1.79 -7.72 -5.12
C MET A 33 1.37 -6.41 -5.79
N LEU A 34 2.26 -5.79 -6.57
CA LEU A 34 1.97 -4.58 -7.33
C LEU A 34 0.89 -4.83 -8.39
N GLN A 35 0.96 -5.98 -9.07
CA GLN A 35 -0.08 -6.38 -10.03
C GLN A 35 -1.46 -6.45 -9.37
N LYS A 36 -1.57 -7.09 -8.20
CA LYS A 36 -2.84 -7.17 -7.45
C LYS A 36 -3.38 -5.79 -7.07
N ILE A 37 -2.51 -4.85 -6.70
CA ILE A 37 -2.94 -3.47 -6.38
C ILE A 37 -3.49 -2.77 -7.62
N ILE A 38 -2.85 -2.91 -8.80
CA ILE A 38 -3.34 -2.33 -10.06
C ILE A 38 -4.71 -2.92 -10.46
N GLU A 39 -4.87 -4.24 -10.31
CA GLU A 39 -6.14 -4.92 -10.58
C GLU A 39 -7.24 -4.44 -9.62
N ASN A 40 -6.92 -4.31 -8.32
CA ASN A 40 -7.85 -3.79 -7.31
C ASN A 40 -8.24 -2.34 -7.59
N PHE A 41 -7.26 -1.49 -7.93
CA PHE A 41 -7.50 -0.10 -8.29
C PHE A 41 -8.44 0.01 -9.49
N THR A 42 -8.22 -0.79 -10.53
CA THR A 42 -9.09 -0.82 -11.72
C THR A 42 -10.54 -1.16 -11.35
N LYS A 43 -10.74 -2.16 -10.46
CA LYS A 43 -12.06 -2.51 -9.94
C LYS A 43 -12.69 -1.35 -9.16
N GLN A 44 -11.92 -0.68 -8.30
CA GLN A 44 -12.39 0.47 -7.53
C GLN A 44 -12.80 1.64 -8.42
N VAL A 45 -12.07 1.92 -9.51
CA VAL A 45 -12.45 2.95 -10.49
C VAL A 45 -13.82 2.65 -11.09
N VAL A 46 -14.08 1.39 -11.47
CA VAL A 46 -15.39 0.97 -11.98
C VAL A 46 -16.47 1.13 -10.92
N THR A 47 -16.20 0.72 -9.68
CA THR A 47 -17.13 0.88 -8.55
C THR A 47 -17.45 2.36 -8.29
N CYS A 48 -16.45 3.24 -8.28
CA CYS A 48 -16.61 4.69 -8.10
C CYS A 48 -17.52 5.28 -9.19
N LYS A 49 -17.29 4.87 -10.44
CA LYS A 49 -18.13 5.31 -11.57
C LYS A 49 -19.59 4.87 -11.37
N ASN A 50 -19.80 3.61 -10.99
CA ASN A 50 -21.14 3.05 -10.79
C ASN A 50 -21.85 3.66 -9.58
N SER A 51 -21.10 4.07 -8.55
CA SER A 51 -21.62 4.78 -7.39
C SER A 51 -21.79 6.29 -7.61
N ARG A 52 -21.54 6.79 -8.83
CA ARG A 52 -21.56 8.23 -9.18
C ARG A 52 -20.66 9.08 -8.29
N GLY A 53 -19.47 8.57 -7.96
CA GLY A 53 -18.52 9.23 -7.06
C GLY A 53 -18.84 9.05 -5.58
N GLY A 54 -19.72 8.12 -5.22
CA GLY A 54 -19.97 7.73 -3.83
C GLY A 54 -18.74 7.09 -3.18
N HIS A 55 -18.79 6.92 -1.85
CA HIS A 55 -17.68 6.40 -1.07
C HIS A 55 -17.19 5.04 -1.58
N LEU A 56 -15.87 4.91 -1.73
CA LEU A 56 -15.23 3.65 -2.08
C LEU A 56 -15.17 2.76 -0.85
N GLN A 57 -15.51 1.48 -1.00
CA GLN A 57 -15.30 0.52 0.07
C GLN A 57 -13.80 0.30 0.28
N ASP A 58 -13.39 0.18 1.54
CA ASP A 58 -12.03 -0.28 1.87
C ASP A 58 -11.87 -1.74 1.42
N VAL A 59 -11.25 -1.92 0.27
CA VAL A 59 -10.84 -3.24 -0.22
C VAL A 59 -9.36 -3.42 0.15
N ILE A 60 -9.12 -4.25 1.18
CA ILE A 60 -7.79 -4.71 1.63
C ILE A 60 -7.32 -5.87 0.75
#